data_AF-N6Z3D1-F1
#
_entry.id   AF-N6Z3D1-F1
#
_cell.length_a   1.000
_cell.length_b   1.000
_cell.length_c   1.000
_cell.angle_alpha   90.00
_cell.angle_beta   90.00
_cell.angle_gamma   90.00
#
_symmetry.space_group_name_H-M   'P 1'
#
loop_
_entity.id
_entity.type
_entity.pdbx_description
1 polymer ?
#
loop_
_entity_poly.entity_id
_entity_poly.type
_entity_poly.pdbx_seq_one_letter_code
_entity_poly.pdbx_strand_id
1 'polypeptide(L)'
;MMLTFLGAAGEVTGSCLRVDHERGAFLVDCGLFQGGREADRKNRDALDFELRDIDFVLLTHAHLDHSGLLPRLVALGYRGRIFATTATVDLLGVMLMDSAHIQEKEAEWALRDTRSRKMARRAEVAPLYTVEQARTSLGRFVPTDYDDWIEPGPGVRCRFRDAGHILGSAILEIDVGERGHTRRLVASGDIGQPMRPVLRDPVRIARADYLCVESTYGNRAHRSFAATCDELALALRRTLEVDGGNVIIPAFAVGRTQEVLFVLADLVRAGRIARLDVVVDSPMASAVTALTVRHTALWDDETRALYAWAEANSGRFRVRFVQDVEESKALNAVPGGLVVISASGMCDAGRIKHHLRHNLGRRECAVVIAGFQAAGTLGRRLVDGAHQVTLFGERIPVRARIHTIGGLSAHADQPALLDWLRGFGEAPRRTFVAHGEPAASAAFVEAVERELGWSRVEAARPGVPVVLE
;
A
#
# COMPACT_ATOMS: atom_id res chain seq x y z
N MET A 1 11.40 -26.99 9.26
CA MET A 1 11.40 -25.65 8.66
C MET A 1 11.43 -24.66 9.82
N MET A 2 12.03 -23.49 9.67
CA MET A 2 12.07 -22.47 10.73
C MET A 2 11.65 -21.12 10.17
N LEU A 3 10.77 -20.42 10.90
CA LEU A 3 10.30 -19.09 10.53
C LEU A 3 10.84 -18.04 11.48
N THR A 4 11.30 -16.92 10.95
CA THR A 4 11.71 -15.76 11.76
C THR A 4 11.10 -14.49 11.17
N PHE A 5 10.29 -13.78 11.95
CA PHE A 5 9.70 -12.51 11.54
C PHE A 5 10.69 -11.38 11.82
N LEU A 6 11.33 -10.87 10.77
CA LEU A 6 12.32 -9.79 10.86
C LEU A 6 11.66 -8.40 10.90
N GLY A 7 10.38 -8.31 10.53
CA GLY A 7 9.54 -7.13 10.73
C GLY A 7 8.05 -7.44 10.58
N ALA A 8 7.20 -6.41 10.64
CA ALA A 8 5.73 -6.52 10.67
C ALA A 8 5.16 -7.53 11.70
N ALA A 9 5.83 -7.67 12.85
CA ALA A 9 5.38 -8.50 13.98
C ALA A 9 5.01 -7.60 15.16
N GLY A 10 3.71 -7.33 15.32
CA GLY A 10 3.20 -6.30 16.23
C GLY A 10 3.33 -4.88 15.68
N GLU A 11 3.53 -4.73 14.36
CA GLU A 11 3.52 -3.47 13.63
C GLU A 11 3.03 -3.70 12.18
N VAL A 12 2.72 -2.61 11.46
CA VAL A 12 2.11 -2.61 10.12
C VAL A 12 3.14 -2.31 9.01
N THR A 13 4.44 -2.22 9.32
CA THR A 13 5.44 -1.86 8.30
C THR A 13 6.71 -2.67 8.46
N GLY A 14 7.55 -2.65 7.42
CA GLY A 14 8.80 -3.40 7.41
C GLY A 14 8.60 -4.91 7.28
N SER A 15 7.58 -5.34 6.52
CA SER A 15 7.30 -6.76 6.31
C SER A 15 8.54 -7.49 5.79
N CYS A 16 8.97 -8.51 6.52
CA CYS A 16 10.06 -9.39 6.13
C CYS A 16 9.99 -10.68 6.96
N LEU A 17 9.70 -11.79 6.29
CA LEU A 17 9.68 -13.12 6.88
C LEU A 17 10.87 -13.92 6.32
N ARG A 18 11.76 -14.38 7.20
CA ARG A 18 12.81 -15.33 6.84
C ARG A 18 12.32 -16.75 7.05
N VAL A 19 12.56 -17.59 6.05
CA VAL A 19 12.24 -19.02 6.06
C VAL A 19 13.52 -19.81 5.86
N ASP A 20 13.92 -20.57 6.88
CA ASP A 20 15.04 -21.49 6.82
C ASP A 20 14.52 -22.94 6.63
N HIS A 21 15.12 -23.67 5.69
CA HIS A 21 14.78 -25.06 5.39
C HIS A 21 16.05 -25.90 5.19
N GLU A 22 15.91 -27.21 4.97
CA GLU A 22 17.05 -28.14 4.94
C GLU A 22 18.09 -27.85 3.84
N ARG A 23 17.72 -27.09 2.80
CA ARG A 23 18.55 -26.86 1.62
C ARG A 23 18.92 -25.40 1.39
N GLY A 24 18.56 -24.50 2.31
CA GLY A 24 18.78 -23.07 2.13
C GLY A 24 17.87 -22.18 2.97
N ALA A 25 17.87 -20.90 2.65
CA ALA A 25 16.98 -19.92 3.26
C ALA A 25 16.52 -18.88 2.24
N PHE A 26 15.30 -18.38 2.43
CA PHE A 26 14.74 -17.34 1.57
C PHE A 26 13.97 -16.31 2.39
N LEU A 27 13.70 -15.16 1.77
CA LEU A 27 12.84 -14.12 2.34
C LEU A 27 11.50 -14.07 1.63
N VAL A 28 10.44 -13.82 2.38
CA VAL A 28 9.18 -13.31 1.88
C VAL A 28 9.10 -11.84 2.29
N ASP A 29 9.03 -10.96 1.29
CA ASP A 29 9.10 -9.51 1.43
C ASP A 29 10.42 -8.98 2.04
N CYS A 30 10.67 -7.69 1.82
CA CYS A 30 11.78 -6.93 2.39
C CYS A 30 11.40 -5.44 2.39
N GLY A 31 10.55 -5.07 3.34
CA GLY A 31 9.91 -3.76 3.42
C GLY A 31 10.65 -2.71 4.24
N LEU A 32 10.37 -1.43 3.96
CA LEU A 32 10.73 -0.30 4.80
C LEU A 32 9.81 -0.22 6.01
N PHE A 33 10.41 -0.01 7.18
CA PHE A 33 9.70 0.50 8.34
C PHE A 33 9.31 1.95 8.07
N GLN A 34 8.03 2.28 8.26
CA GLN A 34 7.51 3.63 8.01
C GLN A 34 6.73 4.13 9.23
N GLY A 35 6.85 5.43 9.49
CA GLY A 35 6.16 6.07 10.61
C GLY A 35 6.87 5.92 11.96
N GLY A 36 6.74 6.95 12.79
CA GLY A 36 7.38 6.98 14.12
C GLY A 36 8.86 7.38 14.09
N ARG A 37 9.41 7.66 15.28
CA ARG A 37 10.80 8.14 15.44
C ARG A 37 11.84 7.03 15.29
N GLU A 38 11.43 5.77 15.37
CA GLU A 38 12.33 4.62 15.35
C GLU A 38 12.52 4.00 13.95
N ALA A 39 11.71 4.39 12.97
CA ALA A 39 11.72 3.82 11.62
C ALA A 39 13.11 3.89 10.97
N ASP A 40 13.80 5.03 11.06
CA ASP A 40 15.14 5.21 10.48
C ASP A 40 16.17 4.24 11.08
N ARG A 41 16.13 4.05 12.41
CA ARG A 41 17.02 3.10 13.09
C ARG A 41 16.69 1.67 12.66
N LYS A 42 15.41 1.28 12.72
CA LYS A 42 14.96 -0.04 12.29
C LYS A 42 15.40 -0.35 10.86
N ASN A 43 15.21 0.58 9.92
CA ASN A 43 15.63 0.40 8.52
C ASN A 43 17.14 0.23 8.34
N ARG A 44 17.96 0.86 9.20
CA ARG A 44 19.42 0.70 9.15
C ARG A 44 19.87 -0.66 9.68
N ASP A 45 19.19 -1.17 10.69
CA ASP A 45 19.51 -2.42 11.41
C ASP A 45 18.78 -3.64 10.82
N ALA A 46 17.74 -3.44 9.99
CA ALA A 46 16.84 -4.50 9.49
C ALA A 46 17.54 -5.64 8.71
N LEU A 47 18.72 -5.37 8.15
CA LEU A 47 19.46 -6.28 7.29
C LEU A 47 20.77 -6.75 7.95
N ASP A 48 20.83 -6.75 9.28
CA ASP A 48 21.98 -7.22 10.07
C ASP A 48 21.99 -8.76 10.21
N PHE A 49 22.09 -9.45 9.08
CA PHE A 49 22.27 -10.91 8.99
C PHE A 49 23.11 -11.27 7.76
N GLU A 50 23.66 -12.49 7.74
CA GLU A 50 24.49 -12.97 6.63
C GLU A 50 23.67 -13.10 5.33
N LEU A 51 23.76 -12.07 4.47
CA LEU A 51 23.01 -12.00 3.20
C LEU A 51 23.39 -13.09 2.20
N ARG A 52 24.57 -13.71 2.38
CA ARG A 52 25.05 -14.82 1.54
C ARG A 52 24.25 -16.10 1.76
N ASP A 53 23.55 -16.19 2.88
CA ASP A 53 22.75 -17.36 3.25
C ASP A 53 21.34 -17.29 2.66
N ILE A 54 20.96 -16.18 2.00
CA ILE A 54 19.65 -16.00 1.36
C ILE A 54 19.74 -16.32 -0.12
N ASP A 55 19.02 -17.35 -0.57
CA ASP A 55 19.05 -17.85 -1.95
C ASP A 55 18.22 -16.97 -2.91
N PHE A 56 17.01 -16.62 -2.48
CA PHE A 56 16.04 -15.86 -3.27
C PHE A 56 15.11 -15.04 -2.36
N VAL A 57 14.38 -14.10 -2.96
CA VAL A 57 13.29 -13.35 -2.31
C VAL A 57 12.00 -13.60 -3.09
N LEU A 58 10.91 -13.83 -2.38
CA LEU A 58 9.55 -13.81 -2.93
C LEU A 58 8.87 -12.52 -2.45
N LEU A 59 8.38 -11.71 -3.38
CA LEU A 59 7.74 -10.44 -3.06
C LEU A 59 6.24 -10.50 -3.33
N THR A 60 5.44 -10.20 -2.31
CA THR A 60 3.97 -10.22 -2.38
C THR A 60 3.45 -9.09 -3.27
N HIS A 61 3.91 -7.85 -3.08
CA HIS A 61 3.45 -6.70 -3.84
C HIS A 61 4.38 -5.47 -3.74
N ALA A 62 4.02 -4.41 -4.45
CA ALA A 62 4.90 -3.26 -4.69
C ALA A 62 4.94 -2.19 -3.57
N HIS A 63 4.10 -2.26 -2.52
CA HIS A 63 4.17 -1.25 -1.47
C HIS A 63 5.52 -1.24 -0.75
N LEU A 64 5.94 -0.05 -0.29
CA LEU A 64 7.29 0.16 0.22
C LEU A 64 7.53 -0.55 1.56
N ASP A 65 6.49 -0.76 2.35
CA ASP A 65 6.48 -1.58 3.56
C ASP A 65 6.58 -3.09 3.30
N HIS A 66 6.59 -3.52 2.03
CA HIS A 66 6.91 -4.89 1.60
C HIS A 66 8.13 -4.98 0.69
N SER A 67 8.47 -3.92 -0.04
CA SER A 67 9.50 -3.94 -1.10
C SER A 67 10.64 -2.93 -0.90
N GLY A 68 10.45 -1.96 -0.02
CA GLY A 68 11.25 -0.74 0.00
C GLY A 68 12.69 -0.92 0.45
N LEU A 69 13.05 -2.03 1.10
CA LEU A 69 14.44 -2.35 1.48
C LEU A 69 15.17 -3.20 0.43
N LEU A 70 14.50 -3.67 -0.62
CA LEU A 70 15.13 -4.48 -1.68
C LEU A 70 16.32 -3.77 -2.36
N PRO A 71 16.28 -2.46 -2.68
CA PRO A 71 17.46 -1.77 -3.19
C PRO A 71 18.64 -1.78 -2.22
N ARG A 72 18.37 -1.61 -0.92
CA ARG A 72 19.40 -1.66 0.13
C ARG A 72 19.98 -3.07 0.26
N LEU A 73 19.12 -4.09 0.23
CA LEU A 73 19.53 -5.50 0.25
C LEU A 73 20.53 -5.80 -0.88
N VAL A 74 20.22 -5.38 -2.12
CA VAL A 74 21.12 -5.52 -3.27
C VAL A 74 22.40 -4.70 -3.10
N ALA A 75 22.30 -3.47 -2.60
CA ALA A 75 23.46 -2.60 -2.36
C ALA A 75 24.42 -3.16 -1.29
N LEU A 76 23.90 -3.91 -0.31
CA LEU A 76 24.69 -4.60 0.72
C LEU A 76 25.32 -5.92 0.24
N GLY A 77 25.10 -6.29 -1.03
CA GLY A 77 25.80 -7.38 -1.68
C GLY A 77 24.98 -8.66 -1.90
N TYR A 78 23.66 -8.62 -1.66
CA TYR A 78 22.76 -9.70 -2.07
C TYR A 78 22.80 -9.93 -3.59
N ARG A 79 22.82 -11.20 -4.00
CA ARG A 79 22.98 -11.60 -5.42
C ARG A 79 21.87 -12.50 -5.96
N GLY A 80 20.99 -12.99 -5.10
CA GLY A 80 19.90 -13.87 -5.48
C GLY A 80 18.84 -13.18 -6.35
N ARG A 81 17.86 -13.96 -6.79
CA ARG A 81 16.74 -13.50 -7.61
C ARG A 81 15.58 -13.04 -6.74
N ILE A 82 14.86 -12.03 -7.18
CA ILE A 82 13.65 -11.52 -6.52
C ILE A 82 12.46 -11.85 -7.41
N PHE A 83 11.58 -12.74 -6.97
CA PHE A 83 10.40 -13.13 -7.75
C PHE A 83 9.19 -12.30 -7.33
N ALA A 84 8.50 -11.73 -8.30
CA ALA A 84 7.30 -10.95 -8.10
C ALA A 84 6.43 -11.00 -9.36
N THR A 85 5.15 -10.69 -9.25
CA THR A 85 4.29 -10.64 -10.43
C THR A 85 4.76 -9.57 -11.42
N THR A 86 4.49 -9.77 -12.72
CA THR A 86 4.84 -8.81 -13.78
C THR A 86 4.39 -7.37 -13.45
N ALA A 87 3.14 -7.20 -13.00
CA ALA A 87 2.62 -5.89 -12.64
C ALA A 87 3.30 -5.30 -11.39
N THR A 88 3.70 -6.13 -10.42
CA THR A 88 4.49 -5.67 -9.27
C THR A 88 5.87 -5.18 -9.70
N VAL A 89 6.57 -5.92 -10.58
CA VAL A 89 7.89 -5.49 -11.11
C VAL A 89 7.78 -4.13 -11.82
N ASP A 90 6.76 -3.96 -12.66
CA ASP A 90 6.51 -2.70 -13.36
C ASP A 90 6.27 -1.54 -12.38
N LEU A 91 5.43 -1.76 -11.35
CA LEU A 91 5.14 -0.75 -10.32
C LEU A 91 6.41 -0.34 -9.56
N LEU A 92 7.27 -1.31 -9.22
CA LEU A 92 8.52 -1.05 -8.51
C LEU A 92 9.49 -0.18 -9.32
N GLY A 93 9.45 -0.28 -10.66
CA GLY A 93 10.20 0.60 -11.55
C GLY A 93 9.86 2.09 -11.38
N VAL A 94 8.68 2.41 -10.85
CA VAL A 94 8.27 3.77 -10.48
C VAL A 94 8.48 4.01 -8.99
N MET A 95 8.00 3.11 -8.14
CA MET A 95 7.93 3.30 -6.69
C MET A 95 9.30 3.35 -6.01
N LEU A 96 10.22 2.46 -6.38
CA LEU A 96 11.56 2.44 -5.77
C LEU A 96 12.39 3.65 -6.22
N MET A 97 12.18 4.13 -7.45
CA MET A 97 12.85 5.31 -7.98
C MET A 97 12.39 6.59 -7.28
N ASP A 98 11.08 6.74 -7.07
CA ASP A 98 10.50 7.87 -6.33
C ASP A 98 10.97 7.85 -4.86
N SER A 99 10.93 6.69 -4.21
CA SER A 99 11.44 6.54 -2.84
C SER A 99 12.92 6.92 -2.71
N ALA A 100 13.77 6.44 -3.63
CA ALA A 100 15.18 6.80 -3.64
C ALA A 100 15.40 8.30 -3.85
N HIS A 101 14.65 8.92 -4.77
CA HIS A 101 14.75 10.35 -5.03
C HIS A 101 14.37 11.19 -3.80
N ILE A 102 13.29 10.82 -3.11
CA ILE A 102 12.88 11.48 -1.87
C ILE A 102 13.99 11.35 -0.82
N GLN A 103 14.52 10.15 -0.60
CA GLN A 103 15.58 9.92 0.39
C GLN A 103 16.85 10.73 0.08
N GLU A 104 17.26 10.79 -1.19
CA GLU A 104 18.42 11.61 -1.61
C GLU A 104 18.18 13.10 -1.35
N LYS A 105 16.98 13.62 -1.65
CA LYS A 105 16.63 15.03 -1.41
C LYS A 105 16.60 15.37 0.06
N GLU A 106 16.03 14.50 0.90
CA GLU A 106 16.02 14.67 2.35
C GLU A 106 17.44 14.66 2.92
N ALA A 107 18.30 13.74 2.47
CA ALA A 107 19.70 13.71 2.84
C ALA A 107 20.45 14.99 2.40
N GLU A 108 20.23 15.46 1.16
CA GLU A 108 20.80 16.72 0.66
C GLU A 108 20.39 17.92 1.52
N TRP A 109 19.11 18.03 1.89
CA TRP A 109 18.60 19.12 2.73
C TRP A 109 19.16 19.08 4.16
N ALA A 110 19.17 17.90 4.78
CA ALA A 110 19.73 17.72 6.13
C ALA A 110 21.23 18.05 6.18
N LEU A 111 21.99 17.75 5.12
CA LEU A 111 23.40 18.13 4.98
C LEU A 111 23.61 19.65 4.77
N ARG A 112 22.64 20.37 4.20
CA ARG A 112 22.70 21.83 4.00
C ARG A 112 22.36 22.61 5.26
N ASP A 113 21.41 22.13 6.06
CA ASP A 113 20.96 22.79 7.30
C ASP A 113 22.01 22.67 8.42
N THR A 114 22.83 21.62 8.40
CA THR A 114 23.85 21.36 9.42
C THR A 114 25.19 22.04 9.10
N ARG A 115 25.29 23.34 9.44
CA ARG A 115 26.52 24.17 9.31
C ARG A 115 27.77 23.71 10.10
N SER A 116 27.86 22.50 10.67
CA SER A 116 29.04 22.07 11.45
C SER A 116 29.19 20.54 11.65
N ARG A 117 30.22 19.95 11.03
CA ARG A 117 31.10 18.80 11.40
C ARG A 117 30.55 17.60 12.22
N LYS A 118 30.56 16.39 11.61
CA LYS A 118 31.25 15.13 12.03
C LYS A 118 30.93 14.01 11.02
N MET A 119 31.90 13.13 10.72
CA MET A 119 31.73 12.02 9.75
C MET A 119 30.66 11.02 10.19
N ALA A 120 30.55 10.75 11.50
CA ALA A 120 29.52 9.89 12.09
C ALA A 120 28.09 10.38 11.81
N ARG A 121 27.87 11.71 11.82
CA ARG A 121 26.57 12.32 11.55
C ARG A 121 26.21 12.32 10.06
N ARG A 122 27.20 12.14 9.16
CA ARG A 122 26.93 11.95 7.72
C ARG A 122 26.39 10.55 7.42
N ALA A 123 26.83 9.52 8.16
CA ALA A 123 26.30 8.17 8.01
C ALA A 123 24.84 8.07 8.48
N GLU A 124 24.47 8.80 9.54
CA GLU A 124 23.07 8.92 10.02
C GLU A 124 22.15 9.65 9.05
N VAL A 125 22.70 10.53 8.20
CA VAL A 125 21.95 11.37 7.25
C VAL A 125 21.98 10.81 5.82
N ALA A 126 22.83 9.81 5.53
CA ALA A 126 22.89 9.18 4.22
C ALA A 126 21.57 8.46 3.89
N PRO A 127 21.11 8.51 2.62
CA PRO A 127 19.93 7.77 2.19
C PRO A 127 20.19 6.26 2.36
N LEU A 128 19.12 5.48 2.55
CA LEU A 128 19.26 4.02 2.71
C LEU A 128 19.76 3.38 1.41
N TYR A 129 19.39 3.98 0.28
CA TYR A 129 19.84 3.67 -1.07
C TYR A 129 19.65 4.87 -2.00
N THR A 130 20.43 4.92 -3.07
CA THR A 130 20.38 5.96 -4.12
C THR A 130 19.44 5.59 -5.25
N VAL A 131 19.11 6.56 -6.10
CA VAL A 131 18.33 6.37 -7.34
C VAL A 131 19.02 5.34 -8.24
N GLU A 132 20.35 5.36 -8.31
CA GLU A 132 21.12 4.39 -9.10
C GLU A 132 21.08 2.98 -8.51
N GLN A 133 21.10 2.86 -7.18
CA GLN A 133 20.95 1.57 -6.51
C GLN A 133 19.54 1.00 -6.68
N ALA A 134 18.50 1.84 -6.61
CA ALA A 134 17.13 1.43 -6.95
C ALA A 134 17.01 0.97 -8.40
N ARG A 135 17.61 1.69 -9.36
CA ARG A 135 17.64 1.25 -10.77
C ARG A 135 18.36 -0.08 -10.94
N THR A 136 19.51 -0.24 -10.28
CA THR A 136 20.33 -1.45 -10.38
C THR A 136 19.62 -2.66 -9.79
N SER A 137 18.87 -2.50 -8.70
CA SER A 137 18.16 -3.60 -8.05
C SER A 137 17.06 -4.18 -8.93
N LEU A 138 16.45 -3.39 -9.82
CA LEU A 138 15.45 -3.86 -10.80
C LEU A 138 15.97 -5.01 -11.67
N GLY A 139 17.29 -5.06 -11.95
CA GLY A 139 17.92 -6.15 -12.70
C GLY A 139 17.95 -7.51 -11.98
N ARG A 140 17.54 -7.58 -10.70
CA ARG A 140 17.41 -8.83 -9.94
C ARG A 140 16.00 -9.41 -9.97
N PHE A 141 15.01 -8.65 -10.45
CA PHE A 141 13.63 -9.10 -10.47
C PHE A 141 13.39 -10.08 -11.60
N VAL A 142 12.65 -11.14 -11.27
CA VAL A 142 12.16 -12.13 -12.21
C VAL A 142 10.64 -12.04 -12.20
N PRO A 143 10.02 -11.50 -13.26
CA PRO A 143 8.57 -11.41 -13.34
C PRO A 143 7.96 -12.81 -13.43
N THR A 144 6.85 -13.00 -12.73
CA THR A 144 6.06 -14.24 -12.71
C THR A 144 4.60 -13.95 -13.04
N ASP A 145 3.94 -14.94 -13.63
CA ASP A 145 2.49 -14.88 -13.82
C ASP A 145 1.79 -15.51 -12.62
N TYR A 146 0.52 -15.14 -12.43
CA TYR A 146 -0.33 -15.81 -11.46
C TYR A 146 -0.54 -17.26 -11.85
N ASP A 147 -0.78 -18.10 -10.84
CA ASP A 147 -1.21 -19.49 -10.96
C ASP A 147 -0.18 -20.48 -11.51
N ASP A 148 0.92 -19.98 -12.07
CA ASP A 148 2.05 -20.79 -12.49
C ASP A 148 2.94 -21.21 -11.31
N TRP A 149 3.39 -22.46 -11.35
CA TRP A 149 4.38 -22.97 -10.40
C TRP A 149 5.79 -22.63 -10.86
N ILE A 150 6.53 -21.95 -10.01
CA ILE A 150 7.96 -21.68 -10.18
C ILE A 150 8.80 -22.49 -9.19
N GLU A 151 10.06 -22.70 -9.53
CA GLU A 151 11.08 -23.31 -8.67
C GLU A 151 12.19 -22.29 -8.38
N PRO A 152 11.98 -21.40 -7.38
CA PRO A 152 12.91 -20.29 -7.12
C PRO A 152 14.26 -20.77 -6.53
N GLY A 153 14.28 -21.93 -5.90
CA GLY A 153 15.48 -22.54 -5.32
C GLY A 153 15.29 -24.02 -4.96
N PRO A 154 16.36 -24.71 -4.55
CA PRO A 154 16.35 -26.16 -4.35
C PRO A 154 15.32 -26.62 -3.31
N GLY A 155 14.36 -27.45 -3.73
CA GLY A 155 13.35 -28.00 -2.82
C GLY A 155 12.24 -27.02 -2.44
N VAL A 156 12.12 -25.88 -3.13
CA VAL A 156 11.02 -24.93 -2.96
C VAL A 156 10.27 -24.78 -4.28
N ARG A 157 8.95 -24.87 -4.21
CA ARG A 157 8.04 -24.49 -5.29
C ARG A 157 7.13 -23.37 -4.79
N CYS A 158 6.88 -22.37 -5.62
CA CYS A 158 6.01 -21.27 -5.27
C CYS A 158 4.99 -21.01 -6.37
N ARG A 159 3.78 -20.63 -5.98
CA ARG A 159 2.73 -20.15 -6.87
C ARG A 159 2.17 -18.84 -6.32
N PHE A 160 2.09 -17.84 -7.19
CA PHE A 160 1.51 -16.53 -6.88
C PHE A 160 0.01 -16.60 -7.15
N ARG A 161 -0.82 -16.15 -6.21
CA ARG A 161 -2.29 -16.11 -6.33
C ARG A 161 -2.74 -14.68 -6.11
N ASP A 162 -3.71 -14.19 -6.89
CA ASP A 162 -4.16 -12.81 -6.79
C ASP A 162 -4.67 -12.47 -5.37
N ALA A 163 -4.09 -11.45 -4.75
CA ALA A 163 -4.45 -11.00 -3.40
C ALA A 163 -5.53 -9.91 -3.41
N GLY A 164 -5.88 -9.33 -4.57
CA GLY A 164 -6.90 -8.29 -4.70
C GLY A 164 -6.59 -6.96 -3.98
N HIS A 165 -5.36 -6.76 -3.49
CA HIS A 165 -4.99 -5.61 -2.65
C HIS A 165 -4.59 -4.37 -3.46
N ILE A 166 -3.54 -4.53 -4.28
CA ILE A 166 -3.13 -3.61 -5.35
C ILE A 166 -2.88 -4.39 -6.65
N LEU A 167 -2.73 -3.67 -7.76
CA LEU A 167 -2.38 -4.27 -9.04
C LEU A 167 -1.11 -5.13 -8.91
N GLY A 168 -1.19 -6.41 -9.25
CA GLY A 168 -0.07 -7.35 -9.13
C GLY A 168 0.16 -7.92 -7.73
N SER A 169 -0.64 -7.56 -6.73
CA SER A 169 -0.50 -8.13 -5.38
C SER A 169 -0.77 -9.63 -5.35
N ALA A 170 0.00 -10.36 -4.54
CA ALA A 170 -0.05 -11.81 -4.51
C ALA A 170 0.00 -12.41 -3.10
N ILE A 171 -0.88 -13.39 -2.90
CA ILE A 171 -0.75 -14.44 -1.88
C ILE A 171 0.25 -15.46 -2.42
N LEU A 172 1.19 -15.89 -1.58
CA LEU A 172 2.21 -16.87 -1.95
C LEU A 172 1.84 -18.24 -1.38
N GLU A 173 1.60 -19.22 -2.26
CA GLU A 173 1.56 -20.64 -1.88
C GLU A 173 2.96 -21.24 -2.08
N ILE A 174 3.61 -21.64 -0.98
CA ILE A 174 5.02 -22.06 -0.97
C ILE A 174 5.10 -23.50 -0.48
N ASP A 175 5.42 -24.42 -1.38
CA ASP A 175 5.67 -25.82 -1.08
C ASP A 175 7.17 -26.02 -0.80
N VAL A 176 7.50 -26.38 0.44
CA VAL A 176 8.87 -26.61 0.91
C VAL A 176 9.07 -28.10 1.17
N GLY A 177 10.06 -28.69 0.52
CA GLY A 177 10.48 -30.07 0.76
C GLY A 177 11.35 -30.20 2.01
N GLU A 178 10.98 -31.10 2.92
CA GLU A 178 11.67 -31.37 4.18
C GLU A 178 11.52 -32.85 4.58
N ARG A 179 12.64 -33.53 4.85
CA ARG A 179 12.68 -34.92 5.36
C ARG A 179 11.82 -35.94 4.58
N GLY A 180 11.72 -35.75 3.26
CA GLY A 180 10.91 -36.61 2.38
C GLY A 180 9.41 -36.27 2.35
N HIS A 181 8.99 -35.20 3.02
CA HIS A 181 7.63 -34.66 2.96
C HIS A 181 7.63 -33.26 2.35
N THR A 182 6.47 -32.80 1.87
CA THR A 182 6.27 -31.43 1.42
C THR A 182 5.30 -30.75 2.38
N ARG A 183 5.69 -29.58 2.89
CA ARG A 183 4.85 -28.72 3.72
C ARG A 183 4.50 -27.46 2.94
N ARG A 184 3.24 -27.03 3.03
CA ARG A 184 2.77 -25.78 2.43
C ARG A 184 2.77 -24.65 3.44
N LEU A 185 3.57 -23.63 3.19
CA LEU A 185 3.48 -22.31 3.83
C LEU A 185 2.66 -21.39 2.92
N VAL A 186 1.68 -20.70 3.49
CA VAL A 186 0.97 -19.62 2.80
C VAL A 186 1.32 -18.31 3.46
N ALA A 187 1.81 -17.34 2.69
CA ALA A 187 1.97 -15.96 3.12
C ALA A 187 0.94 -15.11 2.37
N SER A 188 0.04 -14.46 3.10
CA SER A 188 -1.05 -13.71 2.48
C SER A 188 -0.57 -12.47 1.72
N GLY A 189 0.55 -11.87 2.14
CA GLY A 189 0.78 -10.45 1.88
C GLY A 189 -0.36 -9.62 2.48
N ASP A 190 -0.69 -8.52 1.84
CA ASP A 190 -1.91 -7.78 2.15
C ASP A 190 -3.09 -8.35 1.36
N ILE A 191 -4.21 -8.56 2.04
CA ILE A 191 -5.44 -9.10 1.43
C ILE A 191 -6.34 -7.94 1.06
N GLY A 192 -6.77 -7.91 -0.20
CA GLY A 192 -7.75 -6.95 -0.70
C GLY A 192 -9.09 -7.05 0.00
N GLN A 193 -9.69 -5.90 0.31
CA GLN A 193 -11.12 -5.89 0.63
C GLN A 193 -11.92 -6.33 -0.61
N PRO A 194 -12.81 -7.34 -0.51
CA PRO A 194 -13.60 -7.82 -1.65
C PRO A 194 -14.55 -6.77 -2.22
N MET A 195 -15.00 -7.00 -3.45
CA MET A 195 -15.93 -6.18 -4.22
C MET A 195 -15.43 -4.75 -4.44
N ARG A 196 -14.11 -4.56 -4.52
CA ARG A 196 -13.50 -3.26 -4.78
C ARG A 196 -13.41 -2.99 -6.28
N PRO A 197 -13.61 -1.73 -6.71
CA PRO A 197 -13.32 -1.36 -8.08
C PRO A 197 -11.85 -1.62 -8.43
N VAL A 198 -11.57 -1.84 -9.72
CA VAL A 198 -10.22 -1.98 -10.33
C VAL A 198 -9.59 -3.36 -10.23
N LEU A 199 -9.80 -4.07 -9.13
CA LEU A 199 -9.09 -5.31 -8.83
C LEU A 199 -10.07 -6.47 -8.64
N ARG A 200 -9.64 -7.67 -9.00
CA ARG A 200 -10.38 -8.89 -8.70
C ARG A 200 -10.38 -9.16 -7.20
N ASP A 201 -11.37 -9.91 -6.77
CA ASP A 201 -11.43 -10.40 -5.39
C ASP A 201 -10.24 -11.31 -5.07
N PRO A 202 -9.74 -11.28 -3.81
CA PRO A 202 -8.68 -12.17 -3.38
C PRO A 202 -9.03 -13.64 -3.62
N VAL A 203 -8.09 -14.38 -4.18
CA VAL A 203 -8.26 -15.80 -4.43
C VAL A 203 -8.33 -16.57 -3.10
N ARG A 204 -9.32 -17.47 -2.98
CA ARG A 204 -9.42 -18.39 -1.85
C ARG A 204 -8.34 -19.47 -1.92
N ILE A 205 -7.75 -19.81 -0.77
CA ILE A 205 -6.75 -20.86 -0.63
C ILE A 205 -7.35 -22.06 0.07
N ALA A 206 -7.22 -23.24 -0.53
CA ALA A 206 -7.89 -24.46 -0.04
C ALA A 206 -7.14 -25.16 1.10
N ARG A 207 -5.81 -25.08 1.15
CA ARG A 207 -4.98 -25.79 2.12
C ARG A 207 -3.69 -25.03 2.43
N ALA A 208 -3.29 -25.06 3.70
CA ALA A 208 -1.95 -24.72 4.17
C ALA A 208 -1.59 -25.61 5.36
N ASP A 209 -0.32 -25.98 5.50
CA ASP A 209 0.18 -26.54 6.75
C ASP A 209 0.50 -25.41 7.73
N TYR A 210 1.05 -24.29 7.24
CA TYR A 210 1.30 -23.08 8.03
C TYR A 210 0.82 -21.84 7.28
N LEU A 211 0.26 -20.88 8.02
CA LEU A 211 -0.28 -19.65 7.46
C LEU A 211 0.36 -18.44 8.15
N CYS A 212 0.82 -17.48 7.37
CA CYS A 212 1.12 -16.12 7.81
C CYS A 212 0.07 -15.19 7.17
N VAL A 213 -0.76 -14.55 8.00
CA VAL A 213 -1.88 -13.72 7.55
C VAL A 213 -1.77 -12.30 8.10
N GLU A 214 -2.09 -11.29 7.28
CA GLU A 214 -2.15 -9.89 7.71
C GLU A 214 -3.28 -9.61 8.73
N SER A 215 -3.18 -8.50 9.45
CA SER A 215 -4.18 -8.10 10.44
C SER A 215 -4.36 -6.59 10.55
N THR A 216 -4.16 -5.86 9.46
CA THR A 216 -4.17 -4.39 9.45
C THR A 216 -5.48 -3.82 10.02
N TYR A 217 -6.60 -4.47 9.70
CA TYR A 217 -7.94 -4.15 10.20
C TYR A 217 -8.55 -5.30 11.00
N GLY A 218 -7.70 -6.11 11.63
CA GLY A 218 -8.08 -7.30 12.39
C GLY A 218 -9.01 -7.08 13.59
N ASN A 219 -9.32 -5.83 13.95
CA ASN A 219 -10.18 -5.45 15.08
C ASN A 219 -11.45 -4.67 14.70
N ARG A 220 -11.75 -4.45 13.42
CA ARG A 220 -12.87 -3.59 13.01
C ARG A 220 -13.42 -3.99 11.65
N ALA A 221 -14.69 -3.62 11.42
CA ALA A 221 -15.33 -3.67 10.11
C ALA A 221 -15.21 -2.32 9.40
N HIS A 222 -15.11 -2.35 8.07
CA HIS A 222 -15.23 -1.15 7.25
C HIS A 222 -16.69 -0.70 7.16
N ARG A 223 -16.89 0.56 6.77
CA ARG A 223 -18.23 1.00 6.32
C ARG A 223 -18.51 0.35 4.95
N SER A 224 -19.78 0.06 4.68
CA SER A 224 -20.15 -0.55 3.40
C SER A 224 -19.75 0.34 2.22
N PHE A 225 -19.39 -0.28 1.10
CA PHE A 225 -19.04 0.43 -0.13
C PHE A 225 -20.20 1.30 -0.64
N ALA A 226 -21.45 0.82 -0.52
CA ALA A 226 -22.65 1.58 -0.88
C ALA A 226 -22.78 2.88 -0.06
N ALA A 227 -22.68 2.78 1.28
CA ALA A 227 -22.75 3.96 2.15
C ALA A 227 -21.60 4.95 1.89
N THR A 228 -20.43 4.43 1.51
CA THR A 228 -19.26 5.22 1.13
C THR A 228 -19.50 5.99 -0.17
N CYS A 229 -20.11 5.35 -1.18
CA CYS A 229 -20.53 6.01 -2.41
C CYS A 229 -21.61 7.08 -2.14
N ASP A 230 -22.52 6.82 -1.20
CA ASP A 230 -23.55 7.79 -0.80
C ASP A 230 -22.97 9.05 -0.19
N GLU A 231 -22.05 8.91 0.75
CA GLU A 231 -21.39 10.03 1.38
C GLU A 231 -20.53 10.82 0.40
N LEU A 232 -19.77 10.13 -0.47
CA LEU A 232 -18.96 10.77 -1.49
C LEU A 232 -19.83 11.56 -2.48
N ALA A 233 -20.93 10.97 -2.97
CA ALA A 233 -21.85 11.66 -3.87
C ALA A 233 -22.48 12.89 -3.21
N LEU A 234 -22.85 12.80 -1.93
CA LEU A 234 -23.40 13.92 -1.17
C LEU A 234 -22.36 15.05 -1.03
N ALA A 235 -21.12 14.71 -0.65
CA ALA A 235 -20.03 15.68 -0.52
C ALA A 235 -19.75 16.38 -1.86
N LEU A 236 -19.62 15.62 -2.95
CA LEU A 236 -19.37 16.15 -4.29
C LEU A 236 -20.49 17.09 -4.76
N ARG A 237 -21.75 16.66 -4.71
CA ARG A 237 -22.89 17.51 -5.13
C ARG A 237 -22.96 18.78 -4.31
N ARG A 238 -22.84 18.66 -2.98
CA ARG A 238 -22.93 19.82 -2.09
C ARG A 238 -21.82 20.82 -2.41
N THR A 239 -20.58 20.37 -2.53
CA THR A 239 -19.44 21.26 -2.76
C THR A 239 -19.44 21.84 -4.17
N LEU A 240 -19.69 21.03 -5.19
CA LEU A 240 -19.56 21.44 -6.59
C LEU A 240 -20.80 22.18 -7.11
N GLU A 241 -22.01 21.73 -6.75
CA GLU A 241 -23.26 22.25 -7.33
C GLU A 241 -23.93 23.31 -6.44
N VAL A 242 -23.81 23.21 -5.11
CA VAL A 242 -24.48 24.12 -4.17
C VAL A 242 -23.54 25.20 -3.65
N ASP A 243 -22.39 24.81 -3.12
CA ASP A 243 -21.45 25.73 -2.50
C ASP A 243 -20.52 26.39 -3.55
N GLY A 244 -20.32 25.75 -4.70
CA GLY A 244 -19.52 26.27 -5.83
C GLY A 244 -18.01 26.25 -5.58
N GLY A 245 -17.52 25.41 -4.67
CA GLY A 245 -16.10 25.28 -4.34
C GLY A 245 -15.40 24.11 -5.04
N ASN A 246 -14.15 23.85 -4.62
CA ASN A 246 -13.36 22.71 -5.07
C ASN A 246 -13.44 21.56 -4.07
N VAL A 247 -13.28 20.33 -4.56
CA VAL A 247 -13.13 19.13 -3.73
C VAL A 247 -11.70 18.63 -3.82
N ILE A 248 -11.00 18.58 -2.69
CA ILE A 248 -9.62 18.10 -2.61
C ILE A 248 -9.62 16.69 -2.02
N ILE A 249 -9.01 15.74 -2.71
CA ILE A 249 -8.93 14.33 -2.29
C ILE A 249 -7.45 13.94 -2.14
N PRO A 250 -6.90 13.96 -0.92
CA PRO A 250 -5.61 13.34 -0.63
C PRO A 250 -5.68 11.83 -0.91
N ALA A 251 -4.79 11.32 -1.76
CA ALA A 251 -4.74 9.91 -2.10
C ALA A 251 -3.30 9.40 -2.26
N PHE A 252 -3.06 8.14 -1.93
CA PHE A 252 -1.82 7.46 -2.33
C PHE A 252 -1.77 7.30 -3.85
N ALA A 253 -0.56 7.40 -4.40
CA ALA A 253 -0.34 7.33 -5.84
C ALA A 253 -0.68 5.94 -6.43
N VAL A 254 -0.56 4.89 -5.61
CA VAL A 254 -0.82 3.49 -5.95
C VAL A 254 -2.05 2.99 -5.21
N GLY A 255 -2.94 2.30 -5.91
CA GLY A 255 -4.23 1.81 -5.41
C GLY A 255 -5.27 2.93 -5.27
N ARG A 256 -5.10 3.78 -4.24
CA ARG A 256 -6.12 4.74 -3.81
C ARG A 256 -6.57 5.71 -4.89
N THR A 257 -5.63 6.29 -5.64
CA THR A 257 -5.95 7.25 -6.70
C THR A 257 -6.79 6.57 -7.78
N GLN A 258 -6.42 5.35 -8.18
CA GLN A 258 -7.11 4.61 -9.22
C GLN A 258 -8.55 4.26 -8.78
N GLU A 259 -8.73 3.73 -7.58
CA GLU A 259 -10.08 3.42 -7.07
C GLU A 259 -10.97 4.65 -6.99
N VAL A 260 -10.46 5.78 -6.49
CA VAL A 260 -11.23 7.02 -6.42
C VAL A 260 -11.67 7.44 -7.83
N LEU A 261 -10.79 7.36 -8.84
CA LEU A 261 -11.16 7.66 -10.22
C LEU A 261 -12.31 6.77 -10.73
N PHE A 262 -12.25 5.47 -10.44
CA PHE A 262 -13.30 4.53 -10.84
C PHE A 262 -14.62 4.80 -10.09
N VAL A 263 -14.58 5.06 -8.79
CA VAL A 263 -15.78 5.43 -8.03
C VAL A 263 -16.39 6.72 -8.58
N LEU A 264 -15.59 7.74 -8.87
CA LEU A 264 -16.07 8.99 -9.46
C LEU A 264 -16.70 8.76 -10.84
N ALA A 265 -16.07 7.94 -11.69
CA ALA A 265 -16.63 7.56 -12.99
C ALA A 265 -17.99 6.87 -12.83
N ASP A 266 -18.08 5.93 -11.89
CA ASP A 266 -19.31 5.18 -11.64
C ASP A 266 -20.45 6.07 -11.13
N LEU A 267 -20.15 7.01 -10.23
CA LEU A 267 -21.12 8.01 -9.78
C LEU A 267 -21.68 8.84 -10.94
N VAL A 268 -20.86 9.21 -11.93
CA VAL A 268 -21.34 9.92 -13.13
C VAL A 268 -22.15 8.99 -14.03
N ARG A 269 -21.67 7.75 -14.26
CA ARG A 269 -22.35 6.73 -15.07
C ARG A 269 -23.74 6.42 -14.55
N ALA A 270 -23.87 6.23 -13.25
CA ALA A 270 -25.12 5.96 -12.55
C ALA A 270 -26.05 7.19 -12.45
N GLY A 271 -25.68 8.33 -13.05
CA GLY A 271 -26.47 9.56 -13.00
C GLY A 271 -26.53 10.19 -11.60
N ARG A 272 -25.68 9.73 -10.68
CA ARG A 272 -25.59 10.32 -9.36
C ARG A 272 -24.90 11.68 -9.42
N ILE A 273 -23.98 11.90 -10.34
CA ILE A 273 -23.41 13.23 -10.57
C ILE A 273 -23.56 13.54 -12.07
N ALA A 274 -24.00 14.75 -12.40
CA ALA A 274 -24.29 15.09 -13.80
C ALA A 274 -23.00 15.11 -14.64
N ARG A 275 -21.98 15.78 -14.12
CA ARG A 275 -20.67 15.94 -14.75
C ARG A 275 -19.58 16.15 -13.69
N LEU A 276 -18.38 15.63 -13.94
CA LEU A 276 -17.19 15.91 -13.15
C LEU A 276 -16.01 16.29 -14.02
N ASP A 277 -15.28 17.30 -13.56
CA ASP A 277 -13.94 17.64 -14.04
C ASP A 277 -12.93 17.29 -12.93
N VAL A 278 -12.15 16.24 -13.19
CA VAL A 278 -11.20 15.66 -12.23
C VAL A 278 -9.77 15.92 -12.71
N VAL A 279 -8.92 16.35 -11.78
CA VAL A 279 -7.49 16.54 -12.01
C VAL A 279 -6.71 15.64 -11.07
N VAL A 280 -5.82 14.82 -11.65
CA VAL A 280 -4.82 14.06 -10.90
C VAL A 280 -3.52 14.85 -10.93
N ASP A 281 -3.21 15.52 -9.83
CA ASP A 281 -2.00 16.34 -9.70
C ASP A 281 -0.92 15.60 -8.90
N SER A 282 -0.41 14.54 -9.51
CA SER A 282 0.71 13.78 -8.98
C SER A 282 1.44 13.09 -10.14
N PRO A 283 2.73 13.41 -10.38
CA PRO A 283 3.52 12.75 -11.41
C PRO A 283 3.53 11.23 -11.25
N MET A 284 3.76 10.78 -10.00
CA MET A 284 3.74 9.36 -9.64
C MET A 284 2.37 8.73 -9.86
N ALA A 285 1.28 9.35 -9.37
CA ALA A 285 -0.06 8.76 -9.53
C ALA A 285 -0.47 8.68 -11.00
N SER A 286 -0.04 9.62 -11.83
CA SER A 286 -0.26 9.56 -13.27
C SER A 286 0.54 8.43 -13.93
N ALA A 287 1.81 8.26 -13.59
CA ALA A 287 2.65 7.18 -14.10
C ALA A 287 2.08 5.81 -13.71
N VAL A 288 1.68 5.66 -12.45
CA VAL A 288 1.04 4.45 -11.93
C VAL A 288 -0.30 4.20 -12.62
N THR A 289 -1.13 5.23 -12.83
CA THR A 289 -2.42 5.06 -13.50
C THR A 289 -2.23 4.62 -14.96
N ALA A 290 -1.27 5.20 -15.68
CA ALA A 290 -0.92 4.77 -17.03
C ALA A 290 -0.45 3.31 -17.07
N LEU A 291 0.29 2.87 -16.04
CA LEU A 291 0.72 1.49 -15.85
C LEU A 291 -0.47 0.57 -15.55
N THR A 292 -1.40 0.98 -14.68
CA THR A 292 -2.63 0.24 -14.40
C THR A 292 -3.45 0.00 -15.67
N VAL A 293 -3.54 0.99 -16.56
CA VAL A 293 -4.22 0.85 -17.87
C VAL A 293 -3.51 -0.13 -18.80
N ARG A 294 -2.19 -0.33 -18.69
CA ARG A 294 -1.47 -1.33 -19.50
C ARG A 294 -1.76 -2.77 -19.05
N HIS A 295 -2.19 -2.96 -17.81
CA HIS A 295 -2.48 -4.26 -17.21
C HIS A 295 -3.99 -4.54 -17.13
N THR A 296 -4.77 -4.15 -18.15
CA THR A 296 -6.24 -4.36 -18.19
C THR A 296 -6.66 -5.83 -18.12
N ALA A 297 -5.76 -6.76 -18.43
CA ALA A 297 -5.97 -8.19 -18.26
C ALA A 297 -6.19 -8.60 -16.79
N LEU A 298 -5.70 -7.80 -15.83
CA LEU A 298 -5.86 -8.03 -14.40
C LEU A 298 -7.15 -7.44 -13.84
N TRP A 299 -7.86 -6.61 -14.60
CA TRP A 299 -9.13 -6.04 -14.17
C TRP A 299 -10.25 -7.10 -14.16
N ASP A 300 -11.32 -6.83 -13.43
CA ASP A 300 -12.60 -7.51 -13.59
C ASP A 300 -13.38 -6.96 -14.81
N ASP A 301 -14.50 -7.58 -15.15
CA ASP A 301 -15.30 -7.19 -16.32
C ASP A 301 -16.00 -5.84 -16.11
N GLU A 302 -16.45 -5.57 -14.89
CA GLU A 302 -17.11 -4.34 -14.48
C GLU A 302 -16.18 -3.13 -14.65
N THR A 303 -14.93 -3.25 -14.22
CA THR A 303 -13.88 -2.23 -14.37
C THR A 303 -13.59 -1.97 -15.83
N ARG A 304 -13.43 -3.03 -16.65
CA ARG A 304 -13.23 -2.87 -18.10
C ARG A 304 -14.39 -2.12 -18.75
N ALA A 305 -15.63 -2.48 -18.41
CA ALA A 305 -16.83 -1.84 -18.94
C ALA A 305 -16.94 -0.36 -18.52
N LEU A 306 -16.64 -0.06 -17.25
CA LEU A 306 -16.67 1.30 -16.71
C LEU A 306 -15.57 2.18 -17.33
N TYR A 307 -14.37 1.64 -17.53
CA TYR A 307 -13.29 2.36 -18.21
C TYR A 307 -13.67 2.69 -19.66
N ALA A 308 -14.19 1.71 -20.41
CA ALA A 308 -14.66 1.94 -21.78
C ALA A 308 -15.79 2.97 -21.85
N TRP A 309 -16.72 2.94 -20.88
CA TRP A 309 -17.77 3.94 -20.75
C TRP A 309 -17.19 5.34 -20.51
N ALA A 310 -16.21 5.47 -19.61
CA ALA A 310 -15.58 6.76 -19.27
C ALA A 310 -14.88 7.38 -20.49
N GLU A 311 -14.12 6.58 -21.25
CA GLU A 311 -13.48 7.00 -22.50
C GLU A 311 -14.51 7.52 -23.52
N ALA A 312 -15.63 6.81 -23.69
CA ALA A 312 -16.71 7.21 -24.59
C ALA A 312 -17.53 8.42 -24.10
N ASN A 313 -17.44 8.78 -22.82
CA ASN A 313 -18.25 9.83 -22.18
C ASN A 313 -17.40 10.95 -21.55
N SER A 314 -16.26 11.28 -22.18
CA SER A 314 -15.33 12.32 -21.71
C SER A 314 -15.95 13.73 -21.54
N GLY A 315 -17.08 14.00 -22.21
CA GLY A 315 -17.87 15.22 -22.00
C GLY A 315 -18.62 15.29 -20.66
N ARG A 316 -18.86 14.14 -20.02
CA ARG A 316 -19.50 14.01 -18.71
C ARG A 316 -18.50 13.68 -17.60
N PHE A 317 -17.49 12.88 -17.88
CA PHE A 317 -16.43 12.55 -16.92
C PHE A 317 -15.07 12.84 -17.54
N ARG A 318 -14.48 13.98 -17.17
CA ARG A 318 -13.19 14.42 -17.72
C ARG A 318 -12.10 14.24 -16.67
N VAL A 319 -11.08 13.46 -17.00
CA VAL A 319 -9.89 13.27 -16.16
C VAL A 319 -8.69 13.90 -16.83
N ARG A 320 -7.91 14.69 -16.08
CA ARG A 320 -6.70 15.35 -16.57
C ARG A 320 -5.53 15.06 -15.64
N PHE A 321 -4.45 14.53 -16.21
CA PHE A 321 -3.22 14.23 -15.46
C PHE A 321 -2.23 15.37 -15.60
N VAL A 322 -1.78 15.93 -14.47
CA VAL A 322 -0.90 17.11 -14.44
C VAL A 322 0.51 16.69 -14.03
N GLN A 323 1.45 16.91 -14.95
CA GLN A 323 2.88 16.64 -14.74
C GLN A 323 3.64 17.93 -14.44
N ASP A 324 3.32 19.00 -15.16
CA ASP A 324 4.04 20.27 -15.08
C ASP A 324 3.78 21.03 -13.77
N VAL A 325 4.82 21.72 -13.29
CA VAL A 325 4.78 22.45 -12.03
C VAL A 325 3.99 23.76 -12.17
N GLU A 326 4.11 24.47 -13.29
CA GLU A 326 3.36 25.71 -13.51
C GLU A 326 1.88 25.42 -13.73
N GLU A 327 1.56 24.33 -14.43
CA GLU A 327 0.18 23.82 -14.52
C GLU A 327 -0.40 23.48 -13.15
N SER A 328 0.35 22.76 -12.30
CA SER A 328 -0.05 22.45 -10.91
C SER A 328 -0.30 23.73 -10.09
N LYS A 329 0.56 24.74 -10.23
CA LYS A 329 0.36 26.05 -9.58
C LYS A 329 -0.92 26.73 -10.07
N ALA A 330 -1.20 26.71 -11.37
CA ALA A 330 -2.38 27.33 -11.97
C ALA A 330 -3.69 26.73 -11.44
N LEU A 331 -3.72 25.44 -11.09
CA LEU A 331 -4.90 24.80 -10.47
C LEU A 331 -5.32 25.48 -9.17
N ASN A 332 -4.37 26.04 -8.40
CA ASN A 332 -4.68 26.70 -7.12
C ASN A 332 -5.46 28.02 -7.30
N ALA A 333 -5.48 28.58 -8.51
CA ALA A 333 -6.24 29.78 -8.83
C ALA A 333 -7.68 29.48 -9.31
N VAL A 334 -8.05 28.21 -9.47
CA VAL A 334 -9.40 27.82 -9.93
C VAL A 334 -10.41 28.07 -8.81
N PRO A 335 -11.44 28.92 -9.04
CA PRO A 335 -12.36 29.32 -7.99
C PRO A 335 -13.35 28.22 -7.58
N GLY A 336 -13.65 27.22 -8.43
CA GLY A 336 -14.64 26.21 -8.06
C GLY A 336 -14.89 25.18 -9.16
N GLY A 337 -15.64 24.13 -8.81
CA GLY A 337 -16.10 23.11 -9.76
C GLY A 337 -15.06 22.03 -10.10
N LEU A 338 -13.89 22.06 -9.46
CA LEU A 338 -12.81 21.10 -9.71
C LEU A 338 -12.71 20.04 -8.61
N VAL A 339 -12.54 18.79 -9.01
CA VAL A 339 -12.09 17.72 -8.11
C VAL A 339 -10.59 17.52 -8.32
N VAL A 340 -9.79 17.70 -7.27
CA VAL A 340 -8.33 17.54 -7.33
C VAL A 340 -7.92 16.34 -6.48
N ILE A 341 -7.36 15.31 -7.13
CA ILE A 341 -6.75 14.16 -6.47
C ILE A 341 -5.23 14.39 -6.48
N SER A 342 -4.60 14.36 -5.30
CA SER A 342 -3.16 14.59 -5.19
C SER A 342 -2.54 13.76 -4.07
N ALA A 343 -1.30 13.34 -4.31
CA ALA A 343 -0.44 12.72 -3.30
C ALA A 343 0.23 13.78 -2.40
N SER A 344 0.59 13.45 -1.15
CA SER A 344 0.42 12.14 -0.48
C SER A 344 -0.94 11.96 0.22
N GLY A 345 -1.35 10.70 0.40
CA GLY A 345 -2.65 10.34 1.01
C GLY A 345 -2.83 10.77 2.47
N MET A 346 -1.73 11.06 3.19
CA MET A 346 -1.77 11.54 4.58
C MET A 346 -1.51 13.06 4.73
N CYS A 347 -1.40 13.78 3.61
CA CYS A 347 -1.23 15.24 3.57
C CYS A 347 0.11 15.79 4.08
N ASP A 348 1.13 14.96 4.34
CA ASP A 348 2.39 15.43 4.95
C ASP A 348 3.42 15.96 3.94
N ALA A 349 3.33 15.50 2.69
CA ALA A 349 4.30 15.78 1.63
C ALA A 349 3.62 15.88 0.25
N GLY A 350 4.34 16.45 -0.71
CA GLY A 350 3.91 16.55 -2.10
C GLY A 350 2.95 17.71 -2.39
N ARG A 351 2.38 17.69 -3.60
CA ARG A 351 1.55 18.77 -4.16
C ARG A 351 0.25 18.99 -3.37
N ILE A 352 -0.22 17.98 -2.62
CA ILE A 352 -1.43 18.08 -1.81
C ILE A 352 -1.36 19.21 -0.79
N LYS A 353 -0.18 19.52 -0.23
CA LYS A 353 0.00 20.61 0.73
C LYS A 353 -0.30 21.97 0.11
N HIS A 354 0.04 22.15 -1.17
CA HIS A 354 -0.27 23.37 -1.90
C HIS A 354 -1.78 23.47 -2.13
N HIS A 355 -2.45 22.40 -2.56
CA HIS A 355 -3.90 22.39 -2.70
C HIS A 355 -4.63 22.67 -1.39
N LEU A 356 -4.19 22.06 -0.29
CA LEU A 356 -4.74 22.30 1.04
C LEU A 356 -4.52 23.74 1.50
N ARG A 357 -3.33 24.32 1.26
CA ARG A 357 -3.06 25.73 1.60
C ARG A 357 -4.06 26.68 0.95
N HIS A 358 -4.42 26.46 -0.31
CA HIS A 358 -5.31 27.36 -1.05
C HIS A 358 -6.81 27.09 -0.82
N ASN A 359 -7.18 25.87 -0.40
CA ASN A 359 -8.59 25.48 -0.27
C ASN A 359 -9.09 25.36 1.18
N LEU A 360 -8.24 25.07 2.18
CA LEU A 360 -8.69 24.89 3.57
C LEU A 360 -9.36 26.13 4.17
N GLY A 361 -8.91 27.33 3.80
CA GLY A 361 -9.45 28.60 4.28
C GLY A 361 -10.80 29.00 3.67
N ARG A 362 -11.35 28.20 2.75
CA ARG A 362 -12.53 28.51 1.94
C ARG A 362 -13.72 27.67 2.39
N ARG A 363 -14.84 28.30 2.76
CA ARG A 363 -16.02 27.62 3.34
C ARG A 363 -16.81 26.81 2.31
N GLU A 364 -16.68 27.20 1.06
CA GLU A 364 -17.30 26.57 -0.09
C GLU A 364 -16.56 25.30 -0.53
N CYS A 365 -15.31 25.09 -0.11
CA CYS A 365 -14.51 23.93 -0.48
C CYS A 365 -14.70 22.76 0.48
N ALA A 366 -14.32 21.57 0.03
CA ALA A 366 -14.27 20.37 0.85
C ALA A 366 -12.96 19.61 0.67
N VAL A 367 -12.55 18.90 1.72
CA VAL A 367 -11.49 17.90 1.70
C VAL A 367 -12.12 16.54 2.00
N VAL A 368 -11.91 15.57 1.13
CA VAL A 368 -12.41 14.20 1.29
C VAL A 368 -11.23 13.28 1.59
N ILE A 369 -11.17 12.79 2.82
CA ILE A 369 -10.17 11.84 3.28
C ILE A 369 -10.63 10.43 2.94
N ALA A 370 -9.92 9.78 2.02
CA ALA A 370 -10.31 8.49 1.45
C ALA A 370 -9.51 7.29 1.97
N GLY A 371 -8.66 7.46 2.98
CA GLY A 371 -7.81 6.39 3.51
C GLY A 371 -7.32 6.67 4.92
N PHE A 372 -6.64 5.68 5.51
CA PHE A 372 -6.11 5.76 6.87
C PHE A 372 -5.17 6.95 7.07
N GLN A 373 -5.28 7.58 8.25
CA GLN A 373 -4.47 8.74 8.65
C GLN A 373 -3.73 8.40 9.93
N ALA A 374 -2.42 8.19 9.82
CA ALA A 374 -1.56 7.86 10.97
C ALA A 374 -1.51 9.01 11.98
N ALA A 375 -1.28 8.70 13.25
CA ALA A 375 -1.13 9.70 14.30
C ALA A 375 0.04 10.65 13.98
N GLY A 376 -0.16 11.95 14.23
CA GLY A 376 0.85 12.99 13.99
C GLY A 376 0.86 13.58 12.57
N THR A 377 0.16 12.97 11.61
CA THR A 377 0.05 13.49 10.24
C THR A 377 -0.84 14.73 10.15
N LEU A 378 -0.68 15.53 9.10
CA LEU A 378 -1.61 16.63 8.80
C LEU A 378 -3.03 16.11 8.56
N GLY A 379 -3.17 15.04 7.76
CA GLY A 379 -4.49 14.52 7.45
C GLY A 379 -5.21 13.99 8.68
N ARG A 380 -4.50 13.39 9.65
CA ARG A 380 -5.12 12.99 10.93
C ARG A 380 -5.64 14.19 11.73
N ARG A 381 -4.88 15.28 11.80
CA ARG A 381 -5.33 16.52 12.46
C ARG A 381 -6.61 17.09 11.82
N LEU A 382 -6.73 17.01 10.49
CA LEU A 382 -7.95 17.43 9.78
C LEU A 382 -9.14 16.54 10.14
N VAL A 383 -8.95 15.21 10.15
CA VAL A 383 -9.98 14.25 10.56
C VAL A 383 -10.42 14.46 12.01
N ASP A 384 -9.48 14.75 12.91
CA ASP A 384 -9.75 15.00 14.33
C ASP A 384 -10.40 16.38 14.58
N GLY A 385 -10.72 17.15 13.54
CA GLY A 385 -11.50 18.39 13.63
C GLY A 385 -10.67 19.63 13.95
N ALA A 386 -9.37 19.65 13.63
CA ALA A 386 -8.54 20.83 13.85
C ALA A 386 -9.12 22.08 13.17
N HIS A 387 -9.38 23.13 13.95
CA HIS A 387 -9.86 24.41 13.43
C HIS A 387 -8.77 25.24 12.73
N GLN A 388 -7.50 24.86 12.92
CA GLN A 388 -6.36 25.53 12.32
C GLN A 388 -5.19 24.55 12.18
N VAL A 389 -4.44 24.69 11.10
CA VAL A 389 -3.24 23.89 10.82
C VAL A 389 -2.09 24.79 10.37
N THR A 390 -0.86 24.30 10.48
CA THR A 390 0.32 25.01 9.95
C THR A 390 0.78 24.33 8.67
N LEU A 391 0.87 25.09 7.59
CA LEU A 391 1.36 24.65 6.27
C LEU A 391 2.38 25.67 5.77
N PHE A 392 3.59 25.22 5.41
CA PHE A 392 4.68 26.08 4.94
C PHE A 392 5.02 27.25 5.89
N GLY A 393 4.89 27.03 7.21
CA GLY A 393 5.11 28.07 8.23
C GLY A 393 3.93 29.04 8.44
N GLU A 394 2.89 28.95 7.60
CA GLU A 394 1.69 29.79 7.71
C GLU A 394 0.61 29.07 8.52
N ARG A 395 -0.08 29.80 9.42
CA ARG A 395 -1.25 29.30 10.15
C ARG A 395 -2.51 29.49 9.31
N ILE A 396 -3.12 28.38 8.89
CA ILE A 396 -4.27 28.36 7.98
C ILE A 396 -5.53 27.93 8.75
N PRO A 397 -6.60 28.73 8.74
CA PRO A 397 -7.87 28.32 9.35
C PRO A 397 -8.51 27.19 8.52
N VAL A 398 -9.05 26.18 9.19
CA VAL A 398 -9.79 25.10 8.55
C VAL A 398 -11.27 25.50 8.53
N ARG A 399 -11.69 26.03 7.37
CA ARG A 399 -13.07 26.46 7.08
C ARG A 399 -13.75 25.57 6.05
N ALA A 400 -12.98 24.88 5.21
CA ALA A 400 -13.45 23.85 4.32
C ALA A 400 -14.08 22.69 5.12
N ARG A 401 -15.06 22.02 4.52
CA ARG A 401 -15.66 20.83 5.13
C ARG A 401 -14.71 19.66 5.03
N ILE A 402 -14.51 18.93 6.12
CA ILE A 402 -13.70 17.71 6.12
C ILE A 402 -14.65 16.52 6.15
N HIS A 403 -14.58 15.68 5.12
CA HIS A 403 -15.33 14.43 5.00
C HIS A 403 -14.37 13.26 5.14
N THR A 404 -14.81 12.19 5.79
CA THR A 404 -14.02 10.95 5.90
C THR A 404 -14.84 9.81 5.34
N ILE A 405 -14.40 9.24 4.21
CA ILE A 405 -15.09 8.12 3.57
C ILE A 405 -14.37 6.81 3.95
N GLY A 406 -15.12 5.87 4.52
CA GLY A 406 -14.56 4.74 5.27
C GLY A 406 -14.55 3.39 4.57
N GLY A 407 -15.21 3.23 3.43
CA GLY A 407 -15.37 1.92 2.76
C GLY A 407 -14.51 1.74 1.51
N LEU A 408 -13.44 2.52 1.35
CA LEU A 408 -12.53 2.35 0.22
C LEU A 408 -11.23 1.61 0.60
N SER A 409 -10.97 1.27 1.87
CA SER A 409 -9.69 0.70 2.34
C SER A 409 -9.15 -0.43 1.44
N ALA A 410 -7.83 -0.48 1.27
CA ALA A 410 -7.19 -1.51 0.45
C ALA A 410 -7.03 -2.86 1.13
N HIS A 411 -7.02 -2.86 2.45
CA HIS A 411 -6.95 -4.07 3.24
C HIS A 411 -8.34 -4.56 3.61
N ALA A 412 -8.49 -5.87 3.62
CA ALA A 412 -9.65 -6.57 4.14
C ALA A 412 -9.89 -6.20 5.61
N ASP A 413 -11.14 -5.95 5.97
CA ASP A 413 -11.54 -5.84 7.37
C ASP A 413 -11.62 -7.20 8.07
N GLN A 414 -11.81 -7.21 9.39
CA GLN A 414 -11.93 -8.45 10.16
C GLN A 414 -13.00 -9.41 9.56
N PRO A 415 -14.23 -8.97 9.22
CA PRO A 415 -15.19 -9.84 8.55
C PRO A 415 -14.69 -10.45 7.24
N ALA A 416 -14.07 -9.66 6.36
CA ALA A 416 -13.54 -10.15 5.09
C ALA A 416 -12.34 -11.10 5.27
N LEU A 417 -11.44 -10.81 6.22
CA LEU A 417 -10.33 -11.69 6.57
C LEU A 417 -10.83 -13.03 7.12
N LEU A 418 -11.79 -13.02 8.06
CA LEU A 418 -12.43 -14.24 8.56
C LEU A 418 -13.12 -15.02 7.44
N ASP A 419 -13.79 -14.33 6.53
CA ASP A 419 -14.44 -14.97 5.40
C ASP A 419 -13.42 -15.60 4.44
N TRP A 420 -12.29 -14.95 4.17
CA TRP A 420 -11.19 -15.52 3.40
C TRP A 420 -10.62 -16.78 4.07
N LEU A 421 -10.43 -16.75 5.39
CA LEU A 421 -9.96 -17.90 6.18
C LEU A 421 -10.95 -19.09 6.16
N ARG A 422 -12.25 -18.87 5.97
CA ARG A 422 -13.22 -19.98 5.73
C ARG A 422 -12.97 -20.74 4.42
N GLY A 423 -12.14 -20.20 3.52
CA GLY A 423 -11.74 -20.87 2.28
C GLY A 423 -10.85 -22.09 2.50
N PHE A 424 -10.18 -22.21 3.66
CA PHE A 424 -9.37 -23.37 4.00
C PHE A 424 -10.26 -24.57 4.35
N GLY A 425 -10.04 -25.71 3.68
CA GLY A 425 -10.80 -26.93 3.94
C GLY A 425 -10.52 -27.54 5.31
N GLU A 426 -9.32 -27.31 5.84
CA GLU A 426 -8.90 -27.71 7.19
C GLU A 426 -8.10 -26.57 7.83
N ALA A 427 -8.17 -26.46 9.16
CA ALA A 427 -7.38 -25.49 9.90
C ALA A 427 -5.87 -25.77 9.70
N PRO A 428 -5.05 -24.75 9.38
CA PRO A 428 -3.60 -24.91 9.34
C PRO A 428 -3.06 -25.42 10.68
N ARG A 429 -1.94 -26.16 10.64
CA ARG A 429 -1.28 -26.68 11.85
C ARG A 429 -0.82 -25.55 12.77
N ARG A 430 -0.49 -24.39 12.20
CA ARG A 430 -0.14 -23.17 12.92
C ARG A 430 -0.43 -21.94 12.05
N THR A 431 -1.05 -20.93 12.64
CA THR A 431 -1.35 -19.66 11.99
C THR A 431 -0.67 -18.53 12.75
N PHE A 432 0.09 -17.71 12.03
CA PHE A 432 0.76 -16.53 12.52
C PHE A 432 0.04 -15.28 12.01
N VAL A 433 -0.43 -14.46 12.93
CA VAL A 433 -1.06 -13.17 12.65
C VAL A 433 0.03 -12.09 12.66
N ALA A 434 0.28 -11.49 11.51
CA ALA A 434 1.31 -10.47 11.30
C ALA A 434 0.68 -9.19 10.71
N HIS A 435 1.51 -8.21 10.37
CA HIS A 435 1.13 -7.00 9.65
C HIS A 435 -0.08 -6.29 10.28
N GLY A 436 0.06 -5.91 11.54
CA GLY A 436 -1.01 -5.34 12.36
C GLY A 436 -0.45 -4.77 13.66
N GLU A 437 -1.07 -3.69 14.15
CA GLU A 437 -0.77 -3.18 15.49
C GLU A 437 -1.17 -4.21 16.55
N PRO A 438 -0.55 -4.22 17.75
CA PRO A 438 -0.75 -5.27 18.75
C PRO A 438 -2.23 -5.50 19.11
N ALA A 439 -3.03 -4.43 19.21
CA ALA A 439 -4.46 -4.52 19.49
C ALA A 439 -5.25 -5.13 18.31
N ALA A 440 -4.87 -4.84 17.08
CA ALA A 440 -5.50 -5.39 15.88
C ALA A 440 -5.19 -6.88 15.73
N SER A 441 -3.92 -7.25 15.92
CA SER A 441 -3.47 -8.64 15.89
C SER A 441 -4.11 -9.48 17.00
N ALA A 442 -4.13 -9.00 18.24
CA ALA A 442 -4.75 -9.72 19.36
C ALA A 442 -6.25 -9.95 19.14
N ALA A 443 -6.99 -8.91 18.74
CA ALA A 443 -8.41 -9.03 18.45
C ALA A 443 -8.68 -10.01 17.28
N PHE A 444 -7.79 -10.05 16.29
CA PHE A 444 -7.94 -10.98 15.17
C PHE A 444 -7.66 -12.42 15.58
N VAL A 445 -6.64 -12.69 16.40
CA VAL A 445 -6.37 -14.01 16.97
C VAL A 445 -7.62 -14.52 17.70
N GLU A 446 -8.18 -13.73 18.61
CA GLU A 446 -9.40 -14.08 19.35
C GLU A 446 -10.60 -14.35 18.43
N ALA A 447 -10.75 -13.56 17.36
CA ALA A 447 -11.81 -13.74 16.39
C ALA A 447 -11.65 -15.05 15.59
N VAL A 448 -10.43 -15.39 15.17
CA VAL A 448 -10.16 -16.65 14.46
C VAL A 448 -10.44 -17.85 15.36
N GLU A 449 -9.96 -17.83 16.60
CA GLU A 449 -10.21 -18.90 17.58
C GLU A 449 -11.71 -19.08 17.85
N ARG A 450 -12.44 -17.98 18.06
CA ARG A 450 -13.88 -18.00 18.37
C ARG A 450 -14.75 -18.40 17.19
N GLU A 451 -14.51 -17.82 16.01
CA GLU A 451 -15.41 -17.93 14.85
C GLU A 451 -15.08 -19.14 13.97
N LEU A 452 -13.81 -19.60 13.95
CA LEU A 452 -13.36 -20.72 13.11
C LEU A 452 -12.93 -21.95 13.92
N GLY A 453 -12.77 -21.82 15.25
CA GLY A 453 -12.37 -22.95 16.11
C GLY A 453 -10.92 -23.41 15.91
N TRP A 454 -10.06 -22.56 15.32
CA TRP A 454 -8.65 -22.91 15.10
C TRP A 454 -7.88 -22.81 16.42
N SER A 455 -7.08 -23.83 16.75
CA SER A 455 -6.48 -23.97 18.09
C SER A 455 -5.02 -23.53 18.21
N ARG A 456 -4.35 -23.22 17.09
CA ARG A 456 -2.93 -22.83 17.05
C ARG A 456 -2.76 -21.54 16.26
N VAL A 457 -3.37 -20.48 16.77
CA VAL A 457 -3.32 -19.12 16.19
C VAL A 457 -2.57 -18.22 17.16
N GLU A 458 -1.58 -17.48 16.68
CA GLU A 458 -0.82 -16.56 17.54
C GLU A 458 -0.37 -15.33 16.77
N ALA A 459 -0.19 -14.21 17.48
CA ALA A 459 0.47 -13.04 16.92
C ALA A 459 1.96 -13.34 16.71
N ALA A 460 2.48 -12.95 15.55
CA ALA A 460 3.90 -13.05 15.21
C ALA A 460 4.75 -12.26 16.21
N ARG A 461 5.93 -12.79 16.56
CA ARG A 461 6.88 -12.16 17.48
C ARG A 461 8.14 -11.76 16.74
N PRO A 462 8.61 -10.51 16.87
CA PRO A 462 9.76 -10.03 16.12
C PRO A 462 11.04 -10.75 16.57
N GLY A 463 11.83 -11.22 15.61
CA GLY A 463 13.16 -11.79 15.81
C GLY A 463 13.22 -13.13 16.56
N VAL A 464 12.09 -13.74 16.93
CA VAL A 464 12.05 -15.03 17.62
C VAL A 464 11.90 -16.15 16.59
N PRO A 465 12.90 -17.04 16.42
CA PRO A 465 12.79 -18.16 15.49
C PRO A 465 11.79 -19.19 16.01
N VAL A 466 10.94 -19.68 15.10
CA VAL A 466 9.92 -20.68 15.37
C VAL A 466 10.19 -21.92 14.53
N VAL A 467 10.55 -23.02 15.20
CA VAL A 467 10.74 -24.33 14.55
C VAL A 467 9.37 -24.96 14.30
N LEU A 468 9.18 -25.43 13.07
CA LEU A 468 7.96 -26.07 12.59
C LEU A 468 8.18 -27.58 12.37
N GLU A 469 7.17 -28.37 12.74
CA GLU A 469 7.14 -29.84 12.70
C GLU A 469 6.52 -30.47 11.43
#